data_AF-A0A966V4Q6-F1
#
_entry.id   AF-A0A966V4Q6-F1
#
_cell.length_a   1.000
_cell.length_b   1.000
_cell.length_c   1.000
_cell.angle_alpha   90.00
_cell.angle_beta   90.00
_cell.angle_gamma   90.00
#
_symmetry.space_group_name_H-M   'P 1'
#
loop_
_entity.id
_entity.type
_entity.pdbx_description
1 polymer ?
#
loop_
_entity_poly.entity_id
_entity_poly.type
_entity_poly.pdbx_seq_one_letter_code
_entity_poly.pdbx_strand_id
1 'polypeptide(L)'
;MNARLDSRSDAPWQRLATEIDTSLVKIFEAAINRFSPRGRVALLAVGGYGRCELAPFSDLDLLLVHSRRAVPAEFVKALWYPLWDRGFKVGHAVRTPRQTLTMIRDDLDTATALVTARVVAGDEEFGRALIDKCQSQLRRAGRRWVGELHARVLERHKAFGEVAFLLEPNLKEGQGGLRDIHALWWANAVGFSLSDADLRVLDECNQVFLRVRSALHHTTGRPGDVLHLQDQAPVAQEAGFAHDDALMAAVADAGTRVMWIADQTWARLDPPANRTLQPQPLAPGVALINGEIHLADDVDPASDPTLTLRVATAAARHAARIDRESLDRLGRFARVLPEPWPAGASDDLVAFLLEGERAIPVWETLDARDLIVRILPEWRPVRCRPQRNAFHRFTVDRHLWQAAANAAEHAHTVARPDLLVLGALFHDLGKGYPGDHTVAGIELFVRIGPRMGLNAHDVQIVSKLIEHHLLLPDDATRRDLSDDATILNVAQQVGDLPTLELL
;
A
#
# COMPACT_ATOMS: atom_id res chain seq x y z
N MET A 1 -23.59 7.83 -0.02
CA MET A 1 -23.10 7.09 -1.20
C MET A 1 -23.94 7.34 -2.45
N ASN A 2 -25.27 7.59 -2.36
CA ASN A 2 -26.12 7.88 -3.52
C ASN A 2 -25.88 9.23 -4.24
N ALA A 3 -25.11 10.15 -3.64
CA ALA A 3 -24.75 11.42 -4.28
C ALA A 3 -23.52 11.35 -5.21
N ARG A 4 -22.85 10.19 -5.31
CA ARG A 4 -21.68 9.99 -6.20
C ARG A 4 -22.03 9.50 -7.61
N LEU A 5 -23.30 9.26 -7.91
CA LEU A 5 -23.75 8.73 -9.21
C LEU A 5 -24.10 9.81 -10.25
N ASP A 6 -24.19 11.08 -9.85
CA ASP A 6 -24.68 12.17 -10.72
C ASP A 6 -23.57 12.98 -11.43
N SER A 7 -22.29 12.69 -11.19
CA SER A 7 -21.20 13.16 -12.04
C SER A 7 -20.46 11.96 -12.62
N ARG A 8 -21.01 11.35 -13.66
CA ARG A 8 -20.28 10.35 -14.45
C ARG A 8 -19.06 11.04 -15.03
N SER A 9 -17.88 10.69 -14.53
CA SER A 9 -16.63 11.10 -15.14
C SER A 9 -16.50 10.40 -16.49
N ASP A 10 -15.79 11.02 -17.44
CA ASP A 10 -15.53 10.43 -18.77
C ASP A 10 -14.55 9.24 -18.73
N ALA A 11 -14.39 8.60 -17.58
CA ALA A 11 -13.43 7.55 -17.35
C ALA A 11 -13.80 6.27 -18.12
N PRO A 12 -12.82 5.54 -18.70
CA PRO A 12 -13.09 4.34 -19.51
C PRO A 12 -13.95 3.28 -18.80
N TRP A 13 -13.72 3.05 -17.51
CA TRP A 13 -14.46 2.05 -16.74
C TRP A 13 -15.92 2.41 -16.48
N GLN A 14 -16.24 3.70 -16.38
CA GLN A 14 -17.62 4.18 -16.23
C GLN A 14 -18.37 4.14 -17.56
N ARG A 15 -17.68 4.43 -18.68
CA ARG A 15 -18.23 4.26 -20.03
C ARG A 15 -18.57 2.80 -20.30
N LEU A 16 -17.64 1.88 -20.02
CA LEU A 16 -17.90 0.44 -20.14
C LEU A 16 -19.09 0.01 -19.29
N ALA A 17 -19.16 0.43 -18.01
CA ALA A 17 -20.31 0.14 -17.16
C ALA A 17 -21.64 0.67 -17.75
N THR A 18 -21.65 1.86 -18.34
CA THR A 18 -22.83 2.47 -18.97
C THR A 18 -23.28 1.71 -20.23
N GLU A 19 -22.33 1.24 -21.05
CA GLU A 19 -22.62 0.43 -22.24
C GLU A 19 -23.21 -0.93 -21.87
N ILE A 20 -22.67 -1.57 -20.82
CA ILE A 20 -23.20 -2.83 -20.29
C ILE A 20 -24.58 -2.62 -19.67
N ASP A 21 -24.80 -1.53 -18.92
CA ASP A 21 -26.13 -1.19 -18.39
C ASP A 21 -27.17 -1.10 -19.50
N THR A 22 -26.85 -0.37 -20.57
CA THR A 22 -27.73 -0.20 -21.73
C THR A 22 -28.07 -1.54 -22.37
N SER A 23 -27.09 -2.44 -22.45
CA SER A 23 -27.27 -3.80 -22.98
C SER A 23 -28.12 -4.67 -22.06
N LEU A 24 -27.89 -4.61 -20.75
CA LEU A 24 -28.64 -5.36 -19.74
C LEU A 24 -30.10 -4.93 -19.66
N VAL A 25 -30.39 -3.63 -19.73
CA VAL A 25 -31.77 -3.12 -19.77
C VAL A 25 -32.53 -3.72 -20.94
N LYS A 26 -31.95 -3.72 -22.15
CA LYS A 26 -32.56 -4.32 -23.35
C LYS A 26 -32.78 -5.82 -23.21
N ILE A 27 -31.78 -6.56 -22.67
CA ILE A 27 -31.90 -8.00 -22.42
C ILE A 27 -33.02 -8.28 -21.41
N PHE A 28 -33.08 -7.48 -20.34
CA PHE A 28 -34.08 -7.62 -19.29
C PHE A 28 -35.49 -7.36 -19.81
N GLU A 29 -35.70 -6.27 -20.56
CA GLU A 29 -36.99 -5.95 -21.18
C GLU A 29 -37.46 -7.04 -22.15
N ALA A 30 -36.56 -7.55 -22.99
CA ALA A 30 -36.88 -8.66 -23.90
C ALA A 30 -37.30 -9.93 -23.13
N ALA A 31 -36.62 -10.25 -22.03
CA ALA A 31 -36.97 -11.38 -21.18
C ALA A 31 -38.32 -11.17 -20.46
N ILE A 32 -38.59 -9.96 -19.96
CA ILE A 32 -39.88 -9.61 -19.34
C ILE A 32 -41.02 -9.75 -20.36
N ASN A 33 -40.86 -9.21 -21.57
CA ASN A 33 -41.88 -9.29 -22.61
C ASN A 33 -42.16 -10.73 -23.03
N ARG A 34 -41.14 -11.58 -23.10
CA ARG A 34 -41.28 -12.99 -23.52
C ARG A 34 -41.89 -13.89 -22.45
N PHE A 35 -41.52 -13.71 -21.18
CA PHE A 35 -41.86 -14.67 -20.12
C PHE A 35 -42.84 -14.14 -19.07
N SER A 36 -43.02 -12.81 -18.99
CA SER A 36 -43.98 -12.14 -18.09
C SER A 36 -44.01 -12.74 -16.67
N PRO A 37 -42.86 -12.78 -15.96
CA PRO A 37 -42.79 -13.39 -14.65
C PRO A 37 -43.78 -12.72 -13.68
N ARG A 38 -44.48 -13.52 -12.86
CA ARG A 38 -45.46 -12.99 -11.90
C ARG A 38 -44.77 -12.28 -10.73
N GLY A 39 -45.29 -11.11 -10.37
CA GLY A 39 -44.82 -10.31 -9.24
C GLY A 39 -43.67 -9.36 -9.60
N ARG A 40 -43.11 -8.71 -8.58
CA ARG A 40 -42.01 -7.75 -8.73
C ARG A 40 -40.68 -8.46 -8.90
N VAL A 41 -39.87 -7.96 -9.83
CA VAL A 41 -38.51 -8.43 -10.15
C VAL A 41 -37.61 -7.23 -10.41
N ALA A 42 -36.38 -7.28 -9.92
CA ALA A 42 -35.36 -6.24 -10.13
C ALA A 42 -34.00 -6.90 -10.37
N LEU A 43 -33.22 -6.33 -11.29
CA LEU A 43 -31.84 -6.72 -11.55
C LEU A 43 -30.92 -5.69 -10.92
N LEU A 44 -30.05 -6.13 -10.02
CA LEU A 44 -29.08 -5.30 -9.32
C LEU A 44 -27.67 -5.61 -9.81
N ALA A 45 -26.84 -4.58 -9.98
CA ALA A 45 -25.38 -4.72 -10.05
C ALA A 45 -24.80 -4.58 -8.65
N VAL A 46 -23.81 -5.41 -8.30
CA VAL A 46 -23.14 -5.41 -6.98
C VAL A 46 -21.63 -5.36 -7.15
N GLY A 47 -20.87 -5.22 -6.06
CA GLY A 47 -19.41 -5.25 -6.11
C GLY A 47 -18.82 -4.13 -6.98
N GLY A 48 -17.81 -4.46 -7.78
CA GLY A 48 -17.16 -3.50 -8.69
C GLY A 48 -18.08 -2.97 -9.78
N TYR A 49 -18.98 -3.82 -10.29
CA TYR A 49 -19.98 -3.37 -11.26
C TYR A 49 -21.01 -2.43 -10.65
N GLY A 50 -21.41 -2.69 -9.40
CA GLY A 50 -22.27 -1.80 -8.62
C GLY A 50 -21.67 -0.40 -8.43
N ARG A 51 -20.34 -0.29 -8.33
CA ARG A 51 -19.60 0.99 -8.29
C ARG A 51 -19.37 1.65 -9.66
N CYS A 52 -19.78 1.00 -10.75
CA CYS A 52 -19.47 1.43 -12.12
C CYS A 52 -17.95 1.45 -12.43
N GLU A 53 -17.20 0.52 -11.84
CA GLU A 53 -15.74 0.42 -11.97
C GLU A 53 -15.33 -0.83 -12.77
N LEU A 54 -15.86 -0.97 -13.99
CA LEU A 54 -15.53 -2.10 -14.85
C LEU A 54 -14.25 -1.83 -15.64
N ALA A 55 -13.17 -2.53 -15.31
CA ALA A 55 -12.04 -2.69 -16.22
C ALA A 55 -12.39 -3.73 -17.31
N PRO A 56 -11.69 -3.75 -18.46
CA PRO A 56 -11.84 -4.83 -19.45
C PRO A 56 -11.70 -6.20 -18.79
N PHE A 57 -12.42 -7.22 -19.28
CA PHE A 57 -12.44 -8.57 -18.69
C PHE A 57 -12.91 -8.68 -17.23
N SER A 58 -13.45 -7.61 -16.62
CA SER A 58 -14.06 -7.69 -15.30
C SER A 58 -15.32 -8.56 -15.32
N ASP A 59 -15.56 -9.25 -14.22
CA ASP A 59 -16.79 -10.02 -14.03
C ASP A 59 -18.00 -9.08 -13.88
N LEU A 60 -19.14 -9.50 -14.41
CA LEU A 60 -20.42 -8.85 -14.22
C LEU A 60 -21.15 -9.48 -13.03
N ASP A 61 -21.00 -8.87 -11.85
CA ASP A 61 -21.67 -9.32 -10.63
C ASP A 61 -23.13 -8.83 -10.57
N LEU A 62 -24.06 -9.75 -10.76
CA LEU A 62 -25.49 -9.49 -10.92
C LEU A 62 -26.33 -10.23 -9.88
N LEU A 63 -27.32 -9.54 -9.31
CA LEU A 63 -28.29 -10.11 -8.39
C LEU A 63 -29.70 -9.88 -8.93
N LEU A 64 -30.36 -10.96 -9.36
CA LEU A 64 -31.77 -10.96 -9.70
C LEU A 64 -32.61 -11.17 -8.44
N VAL A 65 -33.39 -10.15 -8.08
CA VAL A 65 -34.26 -10.17 -6.91
C VAL A 65 -35.69 -10.35 -7.34
N HIS A 66 -36.43 -11.25 -6.68
CA HIS A 66 -37.84 -11.50 -6.98
C HIS A 66 -38.72 -11.61 -5.73
N SER A 67 -39.97 -11.15 -5.86
CA SER A 67 -40.94 -11.12 -4.74
C SER A 67 -41.66 -12.46 -4.50
N ARG A 68 -41.74 -13.34 -5.51
CA ARG A 68 -42.40 -14.66 -5.41
C ARG A 68 -41.44 -15.73 -4.91
N ARG A 69 -41.94 -16.94 -4.62
CA ARG A 69 -41.12 -18.07 -4.17
C ARG A 69 -40.10 -18.53 -5.22
N ALA A 70 -40.44 -18.41 -6.50
CA ALA A 70 -39.57 -18.76 -7.61
C ALA A 70 -39.88 -17.86 -8.83
N VAL A 71 -38.88 -17.72 -9.70
CA VAL A 71 -39.01 -17.17 -11.04
C VAL A 71 -38.86 -18.29 -12.08
N PRO A 72 -39.49 -18.19 -13.26
CA PRO A 72 -39.34 -19.20 -14.30
C PRO A 72 -37.86 -19.39 -14.69
N ALA A 73 -37.39 -20.64 -14.76
CA ALA A 73 -36.01 -20.93 -15.13
C ALA A 73 -35.65 -20.37 -16.52
N GLU A 74 -36.59 -20.41 -17.46
CA GLU A 74 -36.42 -19.86 -18.81
C GLU A 74 -36.27 -18.34 -18.82
N PHE A 75 -36.93 -17.62 -17.90
CA PHE A 75 -36.71 -16.19 -17.71
C PHE A 75 -35.28 -15.91 -17.25
N VAL A 76 -34.78 -16.68 -16.27
CA VAL A 76 -33.40 -16.56 -15.77
C VAL A 76 -32.37 -16.85 -16.86
N LYS A 77 -32.55 -17.94 -17.63
CA LYS A 77 -31.67 -18.27 -18.76
C LYS A 77 -31.65 -17.17 -19.82
N ALA A 78 -32.79 -16.57 -20.11
CA ALA A 78 -32.89 -15.47 -21.08
C ALA A 78 -32.17 -14.19 -20.65
N LEU A 79 -31.87 -14.03 -19.36
CA LEU A 79 -31.02 -12.94 -18.87
C LEU A 79 -29.53 -13.27 -19.00
N TRP A 80 -29.12 -14.48 -18.66
CA TRP A 80 -27.70 -14.83 -18.54
C TRP A 80 -27.06 -15.33 -19.82
N TYR A 81 -27.76 -16.16 -20.60
CA TYR A 81 -27.18 -16.78 -21.80
C TYR A 81 -26.72 -15.73 -22.81
N PRO A 82 -27.46 -14.64 -23.09
CA PRO A 82 -26.98 -13.60 -23.99
C PRO A 82 -25.69 -12.89 -23.52
N LEU A 83 -25.36 -12.93 -22.23
CA LEU A 83 -24.12 -12.37 -21.70
C LEU A 83 -22.96 -13.35 -21.89
N TRP A 84 -23.19 -14.63 -21.58
CA TRP A 84 -22.20 -15.69 -21.81
C TRP A 84 -21.89 -15.90 -23.30
N ASP A 85 -22.89 -15.85 -24.16
CA ASP A 85 -22.74 -15.96 -25.61
C ASP A 85 -21.88 -14.80 -26.19
N ARG A 86 -21.84 -13.65 -25.48
CA ARG A 86 -20.98 -12.51 -25.80
C ARG A 86 -19.59 -12.59 -25.15
N GLY A 87 -19.30 -13.67 -24.42
CA GLY A 87 -18.01 -13.91 -23.77
C GLY A 87 -17.85 -13.23 -22.40
N PHE A 88 -18.90 -12.63 -21.83
CA PHE A 88 -18.81 -12.04 -20.50
C PHE A 88 -18.72 -13.13 -19.42
N LYS A 89 -17.86 -12.90 -18.42
CA LYS A 89 -17.90 -13.64 -17.17
C LYS A 89 -18.98 -13.04 -16.29
N VAL A 90 -19.95 -13.86 -15.85
CA VAL A 90 -21.11 -13.38 -15.08
C VAL A 90 -21.18 -14.10 -13.75
N GLY A 91 -20.82 -13.39 -12.67
CA GLY A 91 -21.14 -13.78 -11.31
C GLY A 91 -22.61 -13.47 -11.06
N HIS A 92 -23.47 -14.46 -10.82
CA HIS A 92 -24.90 -14.21 -10.66
C HIS A 92 -25.52 -14.92 -9.45
N ALA A 93 -26.55 -14.29 -8.91
CA ALA A 93 -27.42 -14.89 -7.91
C ALA A 93 -28.89 -14.57 -8.18
N VAL A 94 -29.77 -15.52 -7.88
CA VAL A 94 -31.24 -15.34 -7.97
C VAL A 94 -31.82 -15.57 -6.57
N ARG A 95 -32.37 -14.51 -5.96
CA ARG A 95 -32.78 -14.55 -4.55
C ARG A 95 -34.07 -13.77 -4.28
N THR A 96 -34.78 -14.18 -3.25
CA THR A 96 -35.80 -13.36 -2.60
C THR A 96 -35.18 -12.34 -1.65
N PRO A 97 -35.85 -11.22 -1.32
CA PRO A 97 -35.39 -10.28 -0.29
C PRO A 97 -35.04 -10.97 1.04
N ARG A 98 -35.81 -11.99 1.45
CA ARG A 98 -35.57 -12.73 2.69
C ARG A 98 -34.28 -13.55 2.63
N GLN A 99 -34.00 -14.19 1.51
CA GLN A 99 -32.75 -14.93 1.30
C GLN A 99 -31.56 -13.96 1.28
N THR A 100 -31.67 -12.82 0.59
CA THR A 100 -30.61 -11.80 0.55
C THR A 100 -30.28 -11.28 1.95
N LEU A 101 -31.29 -10.91 2.75
CA LEU A 101 -31.10 -10.44 4.13
C LEU A 101 -30.54 -11.53 5.07
N THR A 102 -30.80 -12.80 4.77
CA THR A 102 -30.23 -13.93 5.50
C THR A 102 -28.75 -14.07 5.18
N MET A 103 -28.36 -14.02 3.90
CA MET A 103 -26.96 -14.22 3.51
C MET A 103 -26.03 -13.10 3.98
N ILE A 104 -26.46 -11.84 3.93
CA ILE A 104 -25.63 -10.71 4.41
C ILE A 104 -25.37 -10.73 5.93
N ARG A 105 -25.99 -11.64 6.69
CA ARG A 105 -25.75 -11.79 8.12
C ARG A 105 -24.57 -12.73 8.41
N ASP A 106 -24.34 -13.67 7.50
CA ASP A 106 -23.48 -14.82 7.76
C ASP A 106 -22.29 -14.87 6.78
N ASP A 107 -22.36 -14.15 5.66
CA ASP A 107 -21.33 -14.15 4.61
C ASP A 107 -20.77 -12.74 4.34
N LEU A 108 -19.49 -12.53 4.63
CA LEU A 108 -18.79 -11.25 4.46
C LEU A 108 -18.70 -10.83 2.99
N ASP A 109 -18.55 -11.77 2.06
CA ASP A 109 -18.42 -11.45 0.64
C ASP A 109 -19.74 -10.91 0.06
N THR A 110 -20.87 -11.55 0.38
CA THR A 110 -22.19 -11.04 0.04
C THR A 110 -22.47 -9.70 0.76
N ALA A 111 -22.07 -9.55 2.02
CA ALA A 111 -22.23 -8.32 2.78
C ALA A 111 -21.46 -7.14 2.17
N THR A 112 -20.22 -7.36 1.73
CA THR A 112 -19.39 -6.34 1.09
C THR A 112 -19.86 -5.98 -0.31
N ALA A 113 -20.25 -6.97 -1.11
CA ALA A 113 -20.78 -6.75 -2.45
C ALA A 113 -22.07 -5.90 -2.45
N LEU A 114 -22.96 -6.12 -1.47
CA LEU A 114 -24.25 -5.43 -1.42
C LEU A 114 -24.21 -3.98 -0.92
N VAL A 115 -23.10 -3.55 -0.30
CA VAL A 115 -22.94 -2.13 0.07
C VAL A 115 -22.95 -1.23 -1.17
N THR A 116 -22.39 -1.72 -2.28
CA THR A 116 -22.30 -0.98 -3.55
C THR A 116 -23.42 -1.32 -4.53
N ALA A 117 -24.49 -1.95 -4.05
CA ALA A 117 -25.58 -2.39 -4.90
C ALA A 117 -26.33 -1.20 -5.53
N ARG A 118 -26.66 -1.32 -6.82
CA ARG A 118 -27.56 -0.40 -7.53
C ARG A 118 -28.52 -1.16 -8.42
N VAL A 119 -29.70 -0.57 -8.66
CA VAL A 119 -30.67 -1.12 -9.62
C VAL A 119 -30.16 -0.83 -11.04
N VAL A 120 -30.17 -1.85 -11.89
CA VAL A 120 -29.86 -1.75 -13.33
C VAL A 120 -31.13 -1.81 -14.17
N ALA A 121 -32.06 -2.72 -13.83
CA ALA A 121 -33.30 -2.90 -14.58
C ALA A 121 -34.44 -3.48 -13.71
N GLY A 122 -35.67 -3.34 -14.16
CA GLY A 122 -36.88 -3.86 -13.49
C GLY A 122 -37.51 -2.88 -12.51
N ASP A 123 -38.15 -3.42 -11.47
CA ASP A 123 -38.87 -2.65 -10.46
C ASP A 123 -37.89 -1.91 -9.52
N GLU A 124 -37.69 -0.63 -9.80
CA GLU A 124 -36.71 0.19 -9.11
C GLU A 124 -37.05 0.44 -7.64
N GLU A 125 -38.34 0.65 -7.32
CA GLU A 125 -38.79 0.84 -5.94
C GLU A 125 -38.53 -0.43 -5.12
N PHE A 126 -38.85 -1.59 -5.68
CA PHE A 126 -38.59 -2.89 -5.04
C PHE A 126 -37.10 -3.14 -4.81
N GLY A 127 -36.26 -2.84 -5.80
CA GLY A 127 -34.81 -2.96 -5.69
C GLY A 127 -34.22 -2.04 -4.63
N ARG A 128 -34.54 -0.74 -4.68
CA ARG A 128 -34.09 0.27 -3.69
C ARG A 128 -34.52 -0.09 -2.27
N ALA A 129 -35.77 -0.53 -2.08
CA ALA A 129 -36.26 -0.94 -0.77
C ALA A 129 -35.49 -2.13 -0.18
N LEU A 130 -34.97 -3.05 -1.00
CA LEU A 130 -34.07 -4.11 -0.53
C LEU A 130 -32.69 -3.56 -0.18
N ILE A 131 -32.11 -2.72 -1.02
CA ILE A 131 -30.80 -2.10 -0.79
C ILE A 131 -30.80 -1.35 0.56
N ASP A 132 -31.82 -0.54 0.82
CA ASP A 132 -31.95 0.24 2.07
C ASP A 132 -32.05 -0.66 3.31
N LYS A 133 -32.77 -1.78 3.20
CA LYS A 133 -32.86 -2.79 4.26
C LYS A 133 -31.53 -3.48 4.51
N CYS A 134 -30.83 -3.88 3.45
CA CYS A 134 -29.49 -4.47 3.54
C CYS A 134 -28.53 -3.50 4.23
N GLN A 135 -28.44 -2.25 3.77
CA GLN A 135 -27.58 -1.24 4.36
C GLN A 135 -27.91 -0.99 5.84
N SER A 136 -29.19 -0.93 6.20
CA SER A 136 -29.62 -0.75 7.59
C SER A 136 -29.29 -1.96 8.48
N GLN A 137 -29.30 -3.18 7.94
CA GLN A 137 -28.84 -4.37 8.65
C GLN A 137 -27.32 -4.40 8.81
N LEU A 138 -26.58 -4.05 7.76
CA LEU A 138 -25.12 -4.02 7.78
C LEU A 138 -24.59 -2.97 8.77
N ARG A 139 -25.18 -1.76 8.80
CA ARG A 139 -24.84 -0.73 9.81
C ARG A 139 -25.06 -1.21 11.24
N ARG A 140 -26.14 -1.94 11.51
CA ARG A 140 -26.40 -2.51 12.85
C ARG A 140 -25.36 -3.55 13.28
N ALA A 141 -24.79 -4.28 12.33
CA ALA A 141 -23.73 -5.26 12.57
C ALA A 141 -22.32 -4.70 12.31
N GLY A 142 -22.17 -3.38 12.11
CA GLY A 142 -20.96 -2.75 11.58
C GLY A 142 -19.70 -3.09 12.37
N ARG A 143 -19.75 -3.08 13.71
CA ARG A 143 -18.57 -3.40 14.55
C ARG A 143 -18.02 -4.81 14.30
N ARG A 144 -18.90 -5.82 14.27
CA ARG A 144 -18.50 -7.21 13.96
C ARG A 144 -17.86 -7.27 12.59
N TRP A 145 -18.56 -6.69 11.63
CA TRP A 145 -18.22 -6.72 10.21
C TRP A 145 -16.89 -6.05 9.91
N VAL A 146 -16.64 -4.90 10.52
CA VAL A 146 -15.37 -4.17 10.40
C VAL A 146 -14.21 -4.96 11.02
N GLY A 147 -14.43 -5.66 12.14
CA GLY A 147 -13.42 -6.56 12.72
C GLY A 147 -13.06 -7.72 11.79
N GLU A 148 -14.06 -8.41 11.23
CA GLU A 148 -13.83 -9.51 10.27
C GLU A 148 -13.15 -9.01 8.97
N LEU A 149 -13.54 -7.83 8.49
CA LEU A 149 -12.91 -7.22 7.32
C LEU A 149 -11.43 -6.87 7.58
N HIS A 150 -11.13 -6.28 8.73
CA HIS A 150 -9.75 -5.95 9.10
C HIS A 150 -8.87 -7.21 9.19
N ALA A 151 -9.38 -8.30 9.77
CA ALA A 151 -8.67 -9.57 9.78
C ALA A 151 -8.35 -10.07 8.36
N ARG A 152 -9.29 -9.97 7.42
CA ARG A 152 -9.05 -10.31 6.00
C ARG A 152 -8.03 -9.37 5.32
N VAL A 153 -8.02 -8.09 5.70
CA VAL A 153 -7.02 -7.12 5.20
C VAL A 153 -5.62 -7.55 5.63
N LEU A 154 -5.41 -7.87 6.91
CA LEU A 154 -4.11 -8.30 7.43
C LEU A 154 -3.60 -9.59 6.76
N GLU A 155 -4.47 -10.58 6.56
CA GLU A 155 -4.08 -11.83 5.87
C GLU A 155 -3.69 -11.58 4.42
N ARG A 156 -4.37 -10.67 3.73
CA ARG A 156 -4.02 -10.29 2.36
C ARG A 156 -2.67 -9.57 2.30
N HIS A 157 -2.39 -8.64 3.21
CA HIS A 157 -1.11 -7.90 3.24
C HIS A 157 0.08 -8.86 3.31
N LYS A 158 0.00 -9.90 4.15
CA LYS A 158 1.04 -10.94 4.25
C LYS A 158 1.31 -11.68 2.94
N ALA A 159 0.29 -11.87 2.11
CA ALA A 159 0.38 -12.66 0.89
C ALA A 159 0.88 -11.86 -0.33
N PHE A 160 0.59 -10.56 -0.40
CA PHE A 160 0.82 -9.75 -1.61
C PHE A 160 1.87 -8.65 -1.45
N GLY A 161 2.21 -8.24 -0.21
CA GLY A 161 3.16 -7.15 0.05
C GLY A 161 2.66 -5.75 -0.33
N GLU A 162 3.54 -4.76 -0.21
CA GLU A 162 3.23 -3.34 -0.38
C GLU A 162 3.26 -2.89 -1.85
N VAL A 163 2.16 -2.32 -2.34
CA VAL A 163 2.08 -1.79 -3.71
C VAL A 163 3.13 -0.72 -3.98
N ALA A 164 3.43 0.10 -2.96
CA ALA A 164 4.33 1.24 -3.13
C ALA A 164 5.80 0.85 -3.32
N PHE A 165 6.18 -0.33 -2.84
CA PHE A 165 7.58 -0.70 -2.72
C PHE A 165 7.96 -1.93 -3.53
N LEU A 166 7.00 -2.62 -4.16
CA LEU A 166 7.27 -3.75 -5.03
C LEU A 166 7.52 -3.31 -6.47
N LEU A 167 8.46 -3.99 -7.14
CA LEU A 167 8.74 -3.75 -8.56
C LEU A 167 7.67 -4.30 -9.49
N GLU A 168 6.99 -5.38 -9.09
CA GLU A 168 5.88 -5.98 -9.81
C GLU A 168 4.64 -6.04 -8.90
N PRO A 169 4.04 -4.88 -8.57
CA PRO A 169 2.99 -4.82 -7.55
C PRO A 169 1.69 -5.45 -8.05
N ASN A 170 0.97 -6.09 -7.12
CA ASN A 170 -0.44 -6.45 -7.35
C ASN A 170 -1.33 -5.24 -7.06
N LEU A 171 -1.85 -4.59 -8.11
CA LEU A 171 -2.63 -3.34 -8.04
C LEU A 171 -3.96 -3.50 -7.29
N LYS A 172 -4.46 -4.74 -7.19
CA LYS A 172 -5.74 -5.04 -6.58
C LYS A 172 -5.59 -5.52 -5.15
N GLU A 173 -4.83 -6.60 -4.96
CA GLU A 173 -4.72 -7.32 -3.70
C GLU A 173 -3.50 -6.88 -2.87
N GLY A 174 -2.57 -6.09 -3.41
CA GLY A 174 -1.43 -5.56 -2.62
C GLY A 174 -1.88 -4.57 -1.53
N GLN A 175 -1.07 -4.45 -0.49
CA GLN A 175 -1.25 -3.44 0.56
C GLN A 175 -1.14 -2.03 -0.03
N GLY A 176 -2.16 -1.21 0.20
CA GLY A 176 -2.31 0.10 -0.44
C GLY A 176 -3.03 0.05 -1.81
N GLY A 177 -3.40 -1.13 -2.30
CA GLY A 177 -4.10 -1.31 -3.58
C GLY A 177 -5.62 -1.13 -3.52
N LEU A 178 -6.30 -1.45 -4.62
CA LEU A 178 -7.76 -1.28 -4.77
C LEU A 178 -8.56 -1.95 -3.65
N ARG A 179 -8.14 -3.13 -3.18
CA ARG A 179 -8.90 -3.87 -2.16
C ARG A 179 -8.86 -3.17 -0.79
N ASP A 180 -7.79 -2.45 -0.47
CA ASP A 180 -7.74 -1.60 0.74
C ASP A 180 -8.69 -0.41 0.64
N ILE A 181 -8.70 0.27 -0.51
CA ILE A 181 -9.65 1.37 -0.78
C ILE A 181 -11.09 0.88 -0.59
N HIS A 182 -11.44 -0.26 -1.20
CA HIS A 182 -12.77 -0.85 -1.09
C HIS A 182 -13.11 -1.25 0.35
N ALA A 183 -12.14 -1.76 1.10
CA ALA A 183 -12.32 -2.11 2.51
C ALA A 183 -12.63 -0.86 3.36
N LEU A 184 -11.90 0.23 3.15
CA LEU A 184 -12.12 1.50 3.83
C LEU A 184 -13.47 2.13 3.48
N TRP A 185 -13.86 2.13 2.21
CA TRP A 185 -15.19 2.58 1.80
C TRP A 185 -16.32 1.76 2.41
N TRP A 186 -16.13 0.44 2.50
CA TRP A 186 -17.10 -0.42 3.14
C TRP A 186 -17.21 -0.14 4.64
N ALA A 187 -16.07 0.01 5.33
CA ALA A 187 -16.02 0.37 6.75
C ALA A 187 -16.78 1.69 6.98
N ASN A 188 -16.53 2.70 6.15
CA ASN A 188 -17.28 3.96 6.18
C ASN A 188 -18.79 3.75 5.99
N ALA A 189 -19.20 2.92 5.02
CA ALA A 189 -20.62 2.67 4.73
C ALA A 189 -21.36 1.95 5.87
N VAL A 190 -20.67 1.15 6.67
CA VAL A 190 -21.25 0.45 7.84
C VAL A 190 -21.13 1.23 9.15
N GLY A 191 -20.68 2.49 9.10
CA GLY A 191 -20.68 3.42 10.24
C GLY A 191 -19.31 3.62 10.90
N PHE A 192 -18.23 3.10 10.32
CA PHE A 192 -16.87 3.38 10.76
C PHE A 192 -16.32 4.60 10.01
N SER A 193 -16.75 5.79 10.44
CA SER A 193 -16.56 7.05 9.69
C SER A 193 -15.11 7.37 9.38
N LEU A 194 -14.86 7.69 8.10
CA LEU A 194 -13.63 8.33 7.61
C LEU A 194 -13.89 9.82 7.39
N SER A 195 -12.84 10.64 7.40
CA SER A 195 -12.98 12.07 7.10
C SER A 195 -13.29 12.30 5.61
N ASP A 196 -13.99 13.38 5.29
CA ASP A 196 -14.26 13.73 3.89
C ASP A 196 -12.98 14.00 3.08
N ALA A 197 -11.92 14.46 3.76
CA ALA A 197 -10.60 14.63 3.15
C ALA A 197 -10.00 13.28 2.76
N ASP A 198 -9.98 12.32 3.67
CA ASP A 198 -9.47 10.97 3.40
C ASP A 198 -10.29 10.28 2.30
N LEU A 199 -11.62 10.45 2.30
CA LEU A 199 -12.50 9.90 1.26
C LEU A 199 -12.26 10.48 -0.14
N ARG A 200 -11.77 11.72 -0.25
CA ARG A 200 -11.37 12.33 -1.53
C ARG A 200 -10.03 11.76 -2.00
N VAL A 201 -9.05 11.66 -1.09
CA VAL A 201 -7.75 11.04 -1.38
C VAL A 201 -7.93 9.60 -1.86
N LEU A 202 -8.75 8.81 -1.19
CA LEU A 202 -9.05 7.44 -1.60
C LEU A 202 -9.67 7.36 -3.00
N ASP A 203 -10.50 8.34 -3.38
CA ASP A 203 -11.09 8.41 -4.72
C ASP A 203 -10.04 8.70 -5.80
N GLU A 204 -9.15 9.67 -5.55
CA GLU A 204 -8.01 9.98 -6.43
C GLU A 204 -7.11 8.76 -6.63
N CYS A 205 -6.72 8.08 -5.54
CA CYS A 205 -5.90 6.87 -5.59
C CYS A 205 -6.61 5.73 -6.36
N ASN A 206 -7.92 5.56 -6.14
CA ASN A 206 -8.72 4.58 -6.86
C ASN A 206 -8.71 4.83 -8.37
N GLN A 207 -8.84 6.09 -8.79
CA GLN A 207 -8.78 6.45 -10.21
C GLN A 207 -7.42 6.13 -10.84
N VAL A 208 -6.31 6.36 -10.12
CA VAL A 208 -4.96 5.96 -10.57
C VAL A 208 -4.90 4.44 -10.79
N PHE A 209 -5.31 3.65 -9.79
CA PHE A 209 -5.26 2.19 -9.91
C PHE A 209 -6.20 1.64 -10.99
N LEU A 210 -7.41 2.17 -11.13
CA LEU A 210 -8.34 1.75 -12.19
C LEU A 210 -7.82 2.12 -13.58
N ARG A 211 -7.15 3.26 -13.73
CA ARG A 211 -6.51 3.68 -14.98
C ARG A 211 -5.39 2.72 -15.37
N VAL A 212 -4.46 2.45 -14.44
CA VAL A 212 -3.33 1.52 -14.69
C VAL A 212 -3.84 0.10 -14.94
N ARG A 213 -4.80 -0.38 -14.14
CA ARG A 213 -5.38 -1.72 -14.31
C ARG A 213 -6.14 -1.90 -15.62
N SER A 214 -6.89 -0.87 -16.04
CA SER A 214 -7.60 -0.91 -17.33
C SER A 214 -6.62 -0.95 -18.50
N ALA A 215 -5.56 -0.15 -18.43
CA ALA A 215 -4.48 -0.17 -19.41
C ALA A 215 -3.76 -1.53 -19.45
N LEU A 216 -3.43 -2.11 -18.28
CA LEU A 216 -2.84 -3.45 -18.17
C LEU A 216 -3.69 -4.50 -18.88
N HIS A 217 -4.99 -4.48 -18.66
CA HIS A 217 -5.90 -5.42 -19.31
C HIS A 217 -5.96 -5.20 -20.83
N HIS A 218 -6.03 -3.96 -21.32
CA HIS A 218 -6.01 -3.68 -22.75
C HIS A 218 -4.70 -4.13 -23.42
N THR A 219 -3.55 -3.75 -22.83
CA THR A 219 -2.23 -4.06 -23.35
C THR A 219 -1.96 -5.55 -23.40
N THR A 220 -2.35 -6.30 -22.36
CA THR A 220 -2.09 -7.74 -22.26
C THR A 220 -3.16 -8.61 -22.91
N GLY A 221 -4.34 -8.05 -23.20
CA GLY A 221 -5.48 -8.76 -23.78
C GLY A 221 -6.08 -9.85 -22.86
N ARG A 222 -5.77 -9.81 -21.56
CA ARG A 222 -6.20 -10.81 -20.57
C ARG A 222 -6.48 -10.17 -19.21
N PRO A 223 -7.26 -10.82 -18.33
CA PRO A 223 -7.37 -10.37 -16.94
C PRO A 223 -6.03 -10.56 -16.21
N GLY A 224 -5.66 -9.59 -15.37
CA GLY A 224 -4.45 -9.66 -14.55
C GLY A 224 -4.32 -8.45 -13.64
N ASP A 225 -3.94 -8.67 -12.38
CA ASP A 225 -3.81 -7.61 -11.39
C ASP A 225 -2.35 -7.29 -11.03
N VAL A 226 -1.38 -8.06 -11.55
CA VAL A 226 0.07 -7.86 -11.32
C VAL A 226 0.68 -7.08 -12.47
N LEU A 227 1.35 -5.99 -12.15
CA LEU A 227 2.05 -5.15 -13.13
C LEU A 227 3.49 -5.62 -13.32
N HIS A 228 3.69 -6.57 -14.23
CA HIS A 228 5.01 -7.13 -14.49
C HIS A 228 5.97 -6.13 -15.13
N LEU A 229 7.27 -6.30 -14.92
CA LEU A 229 8.32 -5.41 -15.45
C LEU A 229 8.21 -5.24 -16.97
N GLN A 230 7.95 -6.33 -17.69
CA GLN A 230 7.78 -6.33 -19.15
C GLN A 230 6.54 -5.56 -19.63
N ASP A 231 5.51 -5.43 -18.79
CA ASP A 231 4.24 -4.79 -19.12
C ASP A 231 4.27 -3.29 -18.78
N GLN A 232 5.18 -2.81 -17.92
CA GLN A 232 5.17 -1.45 -17.39
C GLN A 232 5.27 -0.36 -18.47
N ALA A 233 6.19 -0.49 -19.43
CA ALA A 233 6.37 0.48 -20.50
C ALA A 233 5.13 0.62 -21.42
N PRO A 234 4.59 -0.48 -22.00
CA PRO A 234 3.39 -0.35 -22.84
C PRO A 234 2.15 0.04 -22.03
N VAL A 235 2.03 -0.38 -20.77
CA VAL A 235 0.93 0.06 -19.88
C VAL A 235 1.05 1.54 -19.54
N ALA A 236 2.26 2.08 -19.35
CA ALA A 236 2.47 3.50 -19.12
C ALA A 236 1.97 4.33 -20.30
N GLN A 237 2.28 3.92 -21.53
CA GLN A 237 1.80 4.59 -22.72
C GLN A 237 0.26 4.57 -22.84
N GLU A 238 -0.36 3.39 -22.70
CA GLU A 238 -1.83 3.23 -22.76
C GLU A 238 -2.53 3.99 -21.62
N ALA A 239 -1.95 3.96 -20.43
CA ALA A 239 -2.42 4.72 -19.29
C ALA A 239 -2.07 6.20 -19.39
N GLY A 240 -1.38 6.70 -20.41
CA GLY A 240 -1.07 8.13 -20.61
C GLY A 240 -0.09 8.73 -19.59
N PHE A 241 0.88 7.93 -19.13
CA PHE A 241 2.07 8.39 -18.43
C PHE A 241 3.21 8.61 -19.44
N ALA A 242 4.16 9.48 -19.09
CA ALA A 242 5.28 9.80 -19.98
C ALA A 242 6.20 8.60 -20.25
N HIS A 243 6.40 7.76 -19.23
CA HIS A 243 7.19 6.53 -19.27
C HIS A 243 6.83 5.65 -18.06
N ASP A 244 7.34 4.43 -18.04
CA ASP A 244 7.18 3.44 -16.97
C ASP A 244 7.60 3.95 -15.58
N ASP A 245 8.73 4.67 -15.44
CA ASP A 245 9.09 5.22 -14.11
C ASP A 245 8.05 6.24 -13.60
N ALA A 246 7.45 7.05 -14.48
CA ALA A 246 6.40 7.99 -14.10
C ALA A 246 5.12 7.27 -13.67
N LEU A 247 4.81 6.15 -14.33
CA LEU A 247 3.72 5.27 -13.92
C LEU A 247 4.00 4.64 -12.54
N MET A 248 5.19 4.07 -12.34
CA MET A 248 5.55 3.43 -11.08
C MET A 248 5.58 4.42 -9.91
N ALA A 249 6.07 5.65 -10.14
CA ALA A 249 6.01 6.72 -9.15
C ALA A 249 4.56 7.08 -8.77
N ALA A 250 3.64 7.16 -9.74
CA ALA A 250 2.23 7.44 -9.47
C ALA A 250 1.52 6.28 -8.74
N VAL A 251 1.86 5.03 -9.08
CA VAL A 251 1.39 3.83 -8.36
C VAL A 251 1.90 3.84 -6.92
N ALA A 252 3.16 4.21 -6.70
CA ALA A 252 3.75 4.26 -5.37
C ALA A 252 3.20 5.38 -4.49
N ASP A 253 2.99 6.58 -5.05
CA ASP A 253 2.32 7.68 -4.35
C ASP A 253 0.90 7.27 -3.93
N ALA A 254 0.12 6.71 -4.87
CA ALA A 254 -1.23 6.25 -4.58
C ALA A 254 -1.24 5.15 -3.49
N GLY A 255 -0.34 4.16 -3.60
CA GLY A 255 -0.20 3.08 -2.62
C GLY A 255 0.12 3.60 -1.22
N THR A 256 1.11 4.48 -1.10
CA THR A 256 1.54 5.07 0.17
C THR A 256 0.43 5.89 0.84
N ARG A 257 -0.32 6.68 0.05
CA ARG A 257 -1.46 7.46 0.56
C ARG A 257 -2.59 6.55 1.08
N VAL A 258 -2.90 5.46 0.38
CA VAL A 258 -3.89 4.46 0.83
C VAL A 258 -3.41 3.75 2.08
N MET A 259 -2.14 3.31 2.12
CA MET A 259 -1.54 2.68 3.30
C MET A 259 -1.68 3.57 4.53
N TRP A 260 -1.36 4.86 4.40
CA TRP A 260 -1.47 5.80 5.51
C TRP A 260 -2.92 5.95 6.00
N ILE A 261 -3.90 6.11 5.10
CA ILE A 261 -5.32 6.21 5.51
C ILE A 261 -5.77 4.90 6.15
N ALA A 262 -5.38 3.76 5.59
CA ALA A 262 -5.72 2.44 6.10
C ALA A 262 -5.17 2.26 7.51
N ASP A 263 -3.88 2.52 7.70
CA ASP A 263 -3.17 2.38 8.95
C ASP A 263 -3.84 3.19 10.08
N GLN A 264 -4.11 4.47 9.82
CA GLN A 264 -4.80 5.36 10.76
C GLN A 264 -6.25 4.94 11.04
N THR A 265 -6.94 4.41 10.03
CA THR A 265 -8.32 3.95 10.18
C THR A 265 -8.37 2.69 11.03
N TRP A 266 -7.53 1.71 10.74
CA TRP A 266 -7.55 0.40 11.40
C TRP A 266 -6.97 0.44 12.82
N ALA A 267 -6.06 1.37 13.13
CA ALA A 267 -5.58 1.61 14.51
C ALA A 267 -6.73 1.83 15.51
N ARG A 268 -7.85 2.42 15.06
CA ARG A 268 -9.04 2.65 15.91
C ARG A 268 -9.78 1.36 16.29
N LEU A 269 -9.53 0.23 15.61
CA LEU A 269 -10.17 -1.07 15.88
C LEU A 269 -9.39 -1.94 16.84
N ASP A 270 -8.06 -1.92 16.73
CA ASP A 270 -7.16 -2.74 17.53
C ASP A 270 -6.30 -1.82 18.40
N PRO A 271 -6.91 -1.20 19.43
CA PRO A 271 -6.15 -0.34 20.30
C PRO A 271 -5.18 -1.17 21.15
N PRO A 272 -4.02 -0.60 21.51
CA PRO A 272 -3.00 -1.30 22.27
C PRO A 272 -3.53 -1.82 23.62
N ALA A 273 -3.03 -2.99 24.02
CA ALA A 273 -3.57 -3.78 25.13
C ALA A 273 -3.55 -3.05 26.49
N ASN A 274 -2.60 -2.14 26.71
CA ASN A 274 -2.46 -1.38 27.95
C ASN A 274 -2.86 0.08 27.75
N ARG A 275 -4.17 0.35 27.80
CA ARG A 275 -4.71 1.70 27.66
C ARG A 275 -4.50 2.50 28.95
N THR A 276 -3.49 3.35 28.96
CA THR A 276 -3.38 4.42 29.96
C THR A 276 -3.41 5.77 29.27
N LEU A 277 -4.28 6.66 29.76
CA LEU A 277 -4.25 8.07 29.36
C LEU A 277 -3.16 8.85 30.11
N GLN A 278 -2.52 8.24 31.11
CA GLN A 278 -1.38 8.85 31.79
C GLN A 278 -0.16 8.76 30.88
N PRO A 279 0.47 9.91 30.54
CA PRO A 279 1.69 9.90 29.73
C PRO A 279 2.82 9.16 30.42
N GLN A 280 3.40 8.19 29.72
CA GLN A 280 4.63 7.53 30.12
C GLN A 280 5.79 8.20 29.37
N PRO A 281 6.62 9.04 30.03
CA PRO A 281 7.72 9.71 29.37
C PRO A 281 8.77 8.69 28.90
N LEU A 282 9.12 8.73 27.61
CA LEU A 282 10.12 7.83 27.01
C LEU A 282 11.44 8.54 26.74
N ALA A 283 11.36 9.80 26.30
CA ALA A 283 12.49 10.68 26.03
C ALA A 283 12.04 12.14 26.23
N PRO A 284 12.95 13.12 26.29
CA PRO A 284 12.55 14.51 26.43
C PRO A 284 11.61 14.94 25.30
N GLY A 285 10.37 15.31 25.64
CA GLY A 285 9.35 15.71 24.67
C GLY A 285 8.60 14.58 23.97
N VAL A 286 8.85 13.32 24.33
CA VAL A 286 8.23 12.14 23.72
C VAL A 286 7.63 11.25 24.81
N ALA A 287 6.36 10.89 24.67
CA ALA A 287 5.65 10.04 25.62
C ALA A 287 4.84 8.95 24.93
N LEU A 288 4.66 7.82 25.61
CA LEU A 288 3.70 6.80 25.25
C LEU A 288 2.37 7.10 25.96
N ILE A 289 1.32 7.33 25.19
CA ILE A 289 -0.04 7.55 25.70
C ILE A 289 -0.95 6.62 24.96
N ASN A 290 -1.73 5.82 25.69
CA ASN A 290 -2.70 4.89 25.10
C ASN A 290 -2.07 4.01 23.99
N GLY A 291 -0.81 3.59 24.23
CA GLY A 291 0.05 2.80 23.34
C GLY A 291 0.40 3.40 21.97
N GLU A 292 0.26 4.72 21.83
CA GLU A 292 0.79 5.50 20.70
C GLU A 292 1.88 6.46 21.20
N ILE A 293 2.80 6.84 20.32
CA ILE A 293 3.84 7.82 20.58
C ILE A 293 3.29 9.21 20.31
N HIS A 294 3.35 10.06 21.34
CA HIS A 294 2.94 11.45 21.28
C HIS A 294 4.11 12.39 21.50
N LEU A 295 4.05 13.52 20.81
CA LEU A 295 4.81 14.71 21.19
C LEU A 295 4.16 15.39 22.39
N ALA A 296 4.97 15.82 23.35
CA ALA A 296 4.47 16.70 24.41
C ALA A 296 3.98 18.04 23.84
N ASP A 297 2.97 18.63 24.47
CA ASP A 297 2.31 19.84 23.98
C ASP A 297 3.22 21.08 23.97
N ASP A 298 4.18 21.13 24.89
CA ASP A 298 5.13 22.22 25.07
C ASP A 298 6.36 22.15 24.14
N VAL A 299 6.49 21.07 23.37
CA VAL A 299 7.60 20.87 22.45
C VAL A 299 7.32 21.53 21.11
N ASP A 300 8.28 22.35 20.66
CA ASP A 300 8.30 22.91 19.30
C ASP A 300 9.26 22.10 18.41
N PRO A 301 8.75 21.31 17.43
CA PRO A 301 9.59 20.58 16.48
C PRO A 301 10.54 21.44 15.65
N ALA A 302 10.26 22.75 15.50
CA ALA A 302 11.14 23.65 14.78
C ALA A 302 12.40 24.03 15.58
N SER A 303 12.35 23.86 16.91
CA SER A 303 13.42 24.24 17.84
C SER A 303 14.40 23.09 18.12
N ASP A 304 13.97 21.85 17.92
CA ASP A 304 14.75 20.65 18.21
C ASP A 304 14.90 19.74 16.97
N PRO A 305 16.04 19.85 16.24
CA PRO A 305 16.29 19.06 15.04
C PRO A 305 16.42 17.53 15.29
N THR A 306 16.63 17.09 16.52
CA THR A 306 16.78 15.66 16.88
C THR A 306 15.45 14.99 17.20
N LEU A 307 14.38 15.78 17.40
CA LEU A 307 13.08 15.28 17.84
C LEU A 307 12.51 14.18 16.93
N THR A 308 12.62 14.34 15.62
CA THR A 308 12.13 13.34 14.66
C THR A 308 12.79 11.98 14.85
N LEU A 309 14.11 11.94 15.04
CA LEU A 309 14.85 10.69 15.25
C LEU A 309 14.51 10.06 16.61
N ARG A 310 14.38 10.87 17.66
CA ARG A 310 13.95 10.36 18.98
C ARG A 310 12.54 9.78 18.96
N VAL A 311 11.60 10.42 18.24
CA VAL A 311 10.25 9.87 18.02
C VAL A 311 10.33 8.56 17.22
N ALA A 312 11.17 8.50 16.18
CA ALA A 312 11.34 7.31 15.37
C ALA A 312 11.84 6.12 16.20
N THR A 313 12.90 6.33 16.97
CA THR A 313 13.49 5.30 17.85
C THR A 313 12.50 4.86 18.92
N ALA A 314 11.78 5.79 19.54
CA ALA A 314 10.76 5.45 20.54
C ALA A 314 9.61 4.62 19.93
N ALA A 315 9.12 5.00 18.75
CA ALA A 315 8.07 4.26 18.04
C ALA A 315 8.50 2.83 17.72
N ALA A 316 9.68 2.66 17.12
CA ALA A 316 10.19 1.34 16.74
C ALA A 316 10.46 0.45 17.97
N ARG A 317 11.10 1.00 19.01
CA ARG A 317 11.43 0.26 20.24
C ARG A 317 10.20 -0.26 20.97
N HIS A 318 9.14 0.53 21.00
CA HIS A 318 7.88 0.16 21.66
C HIS A 318 6.90 -0.58 20.74
N ALA A 319 7.27 -0.81 19.46
CA ALA A 319 6.37 -1.31 18.42
C ALA A 319 5.03 -0.52 18.41
N ALA A 320 5.15 0.80 18.60
CA ALA A 320 4.04 1.71 18.77
C ALA A 320 3.92 2.65 17.56
N ARG A 321 2.69 3.01 17.21
CA ARG A 321 2.39 3.97 16.15
C ARG A 321 2.70 5.38 16.64
N ILE A 322 3.04 6.27 15.71
CA ILE A 322 3.08 7.71 16.00
C ILE A 322 1.64 8.24 15.87
N ASP A 323 1.17 8.92 16.90
CA ASP A 323 -0.14 9.57 16.87
C ASP A 323 -0.25 10.57 15.69
N ARG A 324 -1.46 10.68 15.12
CA ARG A 324 -1.72 11.49 13.91
C ARG A 324 -1.38 12.96 14.13
N GLU A 325 -1.77 13.53 15.27
CA GLU A 325 -1.52 14.94 15.57
C GLU A 325 -0.02 15.21 15.74
N SER A 326 0.66 14.31 16.44
CA SER A 326 2.12 14.34 16.62
C SER A 326 2.87 14.25 15.29
N LEU A 327 2.47 13.32 14.43
CA LEU A 327 3.05 13.17 13.09
C LEU A 327 2.77 14.39 12.19
N ASP A 328 1.56 14.95 12.24
CA ASP A 328 1.21 16.15 11.49
C ASP A 328 1.98 17.38 12.00
N ARG A 329 2.20 17.50 13.32
CA ARG A 329 3.06 18.54 13.92
C ARG A 329 4.51 18.41 13.42
N LEU A 330 5.09 17.21 13.45
CA LEU A 330 6.42 16.97 12.87
C LEU A 330 6.46 17.35 11.39
N GLY A 331 5.52 16.84 10.60
CA GLY A 331 5.44 17.11 9.16
C GLY A 331 5.33 18.60 8.83
N ARG A 332 4.67 19.41 9.66
CA ARG A 332 4.54 20.85 9.44
C ARG A 332 5.74 21.66 9.93
N PHE A 333 6.32 21.30 11.07
CA PHE A 333 7.24 22.19 11.79
C PHE A 333 8.69 21.69 11.88
N ALA A 334 8.94 20.38 11.75
CA ALA A 334 10.31 19.85 11.77
C ALA A 334 11.11 20.41 10.59
N ARG A 335 12.32 20.89 10.86
CA ARG A 335 13.21 21.48 9.86
C ARG A 335 14.20 20.44 9.31
N VAL A 336 14.89 20.81 8.24
CA VAL A 336 16.07 20.06 7.77
C VAL A 336 17.12 20.06 8.88
N LEU A 337 17.78 18.92 9.10
CA LEU A 337 18.86 18.83 10.08
C LEU A 337 19.99 19.82 9.70
N PRO A 338 20.56 20.54 10.69
CA PRO A 338 21.67 21.44 10.42
C PRO A 338 22.92 20.67 9.96
N GLU A 339 23.85 21.38 9.32
CA GLU A 339 25.15 20.84 8.90
C GLU A 339 26.27 21.60 9.65
N PRO A 340 27.08 20.92 10.50
CA PRO A 340 27.00 19.49 10.86
C PRO A 340 25.77 19.16 11.71
N TRP A 341 25.44 17.87 11.75
CA TRP A 341 24.37 17.35 12.59
C TRP A 341 24.61 17.67 14.07
N PRO A 342 23.55 17.90 14.85
CA PRO A 342 23.66 18.04 16.30
C PRO A 342 24.26 16.79 16.93
N ALA A 343 24.97 16.97 18.05
CA ALA A 343 25.47 15.84 18.84
C ALA A 343 24.32 14.88 19.23
N GLY A 344 24.57 13.58 19.10
CA GLY A 344 23.59 12.52 19.38
C GLY A 344 22.65 12.19 18.22
N ALA A 345 22.54 13.02 17.17
CA ALA A 345 21.62 12.73 16.05
C ALA A 345 22.01 11.44 15.30
N SER A 346 23.30 11.21 15.09
CA SER A 346 23.78 9.96 14.46
C SER A 346 23.57 8.74 15.36
N ASP A 347 23.73 8.91 16.67
CA ASP A 347 23.45 7.86 17.64
C ASP A 347 21.96 7.50 17.64
N ASP A 348 21.07 8.49 17.54
CA ASP A 348 19.63 8.27 17.44
C ASP A 348 19.25 7.57 16.12
N LEU A 349 19.86 7.94 14.99
CA LEU A 349 19.65 7.24 13.72
C LEU A 349 20.12 5.78 13.80
N VAL A 350 21.33 5.53 14.33
CA VAL A 350 21.85 4.17 14.52
C VAL A 350 20.94 3.37 15.44
N ALA A 351 20.50 3.96 16.57
CA ALA A 351 19.58 3.32 17.49
C ALA A 351 18.25 2.96 16.80
N PHE A 352 17.73 3.84 15.94
CA PHE A 352 16.54 3.57 15.15
C PHE A 352 16.74 2.40 14.17
N LEU A 353 17.83 2.40 13.40
CA LEU A 353 18.15 1.31 12.45
C LEU A 353 18.33 -0.04 13.17
N LEU A 354 18.93 -0.04 14.36
CA LEU A 354 19.13 -1.24 15.17
C LEU A 354 17.83 -1.84 15.74
N GLU A 355 16.69 -1.14 15.67
CA GLU A 355 15.40 -1.74 16.01
C GLU A 355 14.92 -2.76 14.94
N GLY A 356 15.62 -2.87 13.81
CA GLY A 356 15.46 -3.91 12.80
C GLY A 356 14.14 -3.80 12.03
N GLU A 357 13.45 -4.93 11.83
CA GLU A 357 12.12 -5.00 11.18
C GLU A 357 11.09 -4.04 11.80
N ARG A 358 11.21 -3.72 13.10
CA ARG A 358 10.29 -2.77 13.77
C ARG A 358 10.48 -1.32 13.32
N ALA A 359 11.63 -0.98 12.74
CA ALA A 359 11.91 0.35 12.23
C ALA A 359 11.19 0.64 10.91
N ILE A 360 10.92 -0.38 10.10
CA ILE A 360 10.36 -0.25 8.74
C ILE A 360 9.03 0.52 8.72
N PRO A 361 7.97 0.11 9.45
CA PRO A 361 6.69 0.82 9.41
C PRO A 361 6.80 2.26 9.94
N VAL A 362 7.76 2.53 10.84
CA VAL A 362 8.03 3.87 11.35
C VAL A 362 8.73 4.71 10.28
N TRP A 363 9.72 4.16 9.59
CA TRP A 363 10.42 4.83 8.51
C TRP A 363 9.45 5.23 7.40
N GLU A 364 8.59 4.30 6.97
CA GLU A 364 7.53 4.54 5.98
C GLU A 364 6.61 5.68 6.40
N THR A 365 6.18 5.69 7.66
CA THR A 365 5.32 6.73 8.23
C THR A 365 6.00 8.10 8.21
N LEU A 366 7.30 8.16 8.51
CA LEU A 366 8.08 9.40 8.49
C LEU A 366 8.36 9.88 7.05
N ASP A 367 8.70 8.97 6.14
CA ASP A 367 8.98 9.28 4.74
C ASP A 367 7.72 9.81 4.03
N ALA A 368 6.54 9.29 4.37
CA ALA A 368 5.24 9.80 3.90
C ALA A 368 4.97 11.27 4.30
N ARG A 369 5.73 11.83 5.25
CA ARG A 369 5.70 13.25 5.65
C ARG A 369 6.96 14.03 5.24
N ASP A 370 7.75 13.47 4.33
CA ASP A 370 9.04 14.00 3.89
C ASP A 370 10.05 14.20 5.03
N LEU A 371 9.84 13.56 6.19
CA LEU A 371 10.70 13.75 7.36
C LEU A 371 12.05 13.08 7.16
N ILE A 372 12.09 11.93 6.48
CA ILE A 372 13.34 11.26 6.13
C ILE A 372 14.18 12.14 5.19
N VAL A 373 13.56 12.77 4.19
CA VAL A 373 14.26 13.68 3.27
C VAL A 373 14.79 14.95 3.98
N ARG A 374 14.18 15.37 5.09
CA ARG A 374 14.70 16.46 5.93
C ARG A 374 15.91 16.03 6.77
N ILE A 375 16.03 14.74 7.06
CA ILE A 375 17.19 14.17 7.76
C ILE A 375 18.31 13.87 6.76
N LEU A 376 17.98 13.17 5.68
CA LEU A 376 18.89 12.78 4.60
C LEU A 376 18.34 13.29 3.27
N PRO A 377 18.68 14.53 2.86
CA PRO A 377 18.27 15.08 1.56
C PRO A 377 18.59 14.16 0.38
N GLU A 378 19.66 13.40 0.50
CA GLU A 378 20.15 12.46 -0.50
C GLU A 378 19.24 11.25 -0.70
N TRP A 379 18.24 11.06 0.18
CA TRP A 379 17.21 10.03 0.07
C TRP A 379 16.20 10.32 -1.06
N ARG A 380 15.97 11.59 -1.38
CA ARG A 380 14.92 12.00 -2.34
C ARG A 380 15.04 11.29 -3.70
N PRO A 381 16.24 11.14 -4.31
CA PRO A 381 16.36 10.49 -5.62
C PRO A 381 16.14 8.96 -5.61
N VAL A 382 16.23 8.30 -4.45
CA VAL A 382 16.01 6.83 -4.33
C VAL A 382 14.59 6.47 -3.89
N ARG A 383 13.81 7.44 -3.40
CA ARG A 383 12.43 7.25 -2.95
C ARG A 383 11.54 6.69 -4.06
N CYS A 384 10.91 5.55 -3.77
CA CYS A 384 10.09 4.74 -4.65
C CYS A 384 10.71 4.49 -6.04
N ARG A 385 12.06 4.50 -6.13
CA ARG A 385 12.77 4.35 -7.40
C ARG A 385 12.77 2.87 -7.81
N PRO A 386 12.22 2.50 -8.98
CA PRO A 386 12.26 1.13 -9.45
C PRO A 386 13.69 0.63 -9.72
N GLN A 387 13.97 -0.62 -9.38
CA GLN A 387 15.21 -1.33 -9.71
C GLN A 387 14.95 -2.31 -10.85
N ARG A 388 15.43 -2.04 -12.07
CA ARG A 388 15.14 -2.90 -13.23
C ARG A 388 16.13 -4.05 -13.35
N ASN A 389 16.14 -4.93 -12.36
CA ASN A 389 16.91 -6.16 -12.40
C ASN A 389 16.11 -7.29 -11.73
N ALA A 390 16.11 -8.47 -12.35
CA ALA A 390 15.30 -9.63 -11.98
C ALA A 390 15.52 -10.15 -10.55
N PHE A 391 16.64 -9.78 -9.91
CA PHE A 391 16.96 -10.20 -8.54
C PHE A 391 16.37 -9.28 -7.47
N HIS A 392 15.88 -8.10 -7.84
CA HIS A 392 15.31 -7.18 -6.86
C HIS A 392 13.82 -7.43 -6.74
N ARG A 393 13.33 -7.37 -5.50
CA ARG A 393 11.90 -7.38 -5.18
C ARG A 393 11.39 -5.96 -4.96
N PHE A 394 12.24 -5.10 -4.40
CA PHE A 394 11.87 -3.81 -3.85
C PHE A 394 12.41 -2.63 -4.66
N THR A 395 11.73 -1.49 -4.55
CA THR A 395 12.30 -0.17 -4.92
C THR A 395 13.60 0.10 -4.14
N VAL A 396 14.43 1.02 -4.63
CA VAL A 396 15.76 1.28 -4.04
C VAL A 396 15.65 1.65 -2.56
N ASP A 397 14.80 2.62 -2.23
CA ASP A 397 14.53 3.05 -0.85
C ASP A 397 14.13 1.91 0.10
N ARG A 398 13.12 1.11 -0.27
CA ARG A 398 12.66 -0.04 0.54
C ARG A 398 13.76 -1.08 0.71
N HIS A 399 14.55 -1.32 -0.35
CA HIS A 399 15.70 -2.23 -0.31
C HIS A 399 16.76 -1.74 0.68
N LEU A 400 17.12 -0.45 0.65
CA LEU A 400 18.13 0.12 1.53
C LEU A 400 17.78 -0.06 3.01
N TRP A 401 16.55 0.26 3.41
CA TRP A 401 16.17 0.06 4.82
C TRP A 401 15.91 -1.40 5.17
N GLN A 402 15.53 -2.27 4.21
CA GLN A 402 15.43 -3.71 4.46
C GLN A 402 16.83 -4.28 4.72
N ALA A 403 17.82 -3.86 3.94
CA ALA A 403 19.20 -4.25 4.13
C ALA A 403 19.69 -3.82 5.52
N ALA A 404 19.39 -2.58 5.93
CA ALA A 404 19.72 -2.12 7.28
C ALA A 404 18.99 -2.91 8.39
N ALA A 405 17.72 -3.25 8.19
CA ALA A 405 16.95 -4.06 9.13
C ALA A 405 17.53 -5.49 9.27
N ASN A 406 17.90 -6.12 8.17
CA ASN A 406 18.57 -7.42 8.17
C ASN A 406 19.95 -7.33 8.83
N ALA A 407 20.71 -6.28 8.53
CA ALA A 407 22.02 -6.05 9.12
C ALA A 407 21.95 -5.87 10.65
N ALA A 408 20.87 -5.26 11.16
CA ALA A 408 20.64 -5.13 12.60
C ALA A 408 20.53 -6.49 13.31
N GLU A 409 20.06 -7.55 12.66
CA GLU A 409 20.03 -8.91 13.23
C GLU A 409 21.44 -9.44 13.50
N HIS A 410 22.42 -9.00 12.71
CA HIS A 410 23.83 -9.35 12.83
C HIS A 410 24.64 -8.36 13.68
N ALA A 411 24.01 -7.36 14.30
CA ALA A 411 24.71 -6.38 15.13
C ALA A 411 25.53 -7.00 16.27
N HIS A 412 25.11 -8.17 16.78
CA HIS A 412 25.80 -8.88 17.85
C HIS A 412 27.03 -9.67 17.39
N THR A 413 27.25 -9.81 16.08
CA THR A 413 28.36 -10.59 15.51
C THR A 413 29.55 -9.74 15.08
N VAL A 414 29.47 -8.42 15.23
CA VAL A 414 30.48 -7.48 14.73
C VAL A 414 30.93 -6.50 15.82
N ALA A 415 32.16 -5.99 15.73
CA ALA A 415 32.67 -5.01 16.70
C ALA A 415 32.05 -3.60 16.53
N ARG A 416 31.55 -3.28 15.33
CA ARG A 416 31.00 -1.96 14.96
C ARG A 416 29.59 -2.07 14.37
N PRO A 417 28.58 -2.43 15.19
CA PRO A 417 27.20 -2.55 14.72
C PRO A 417 26.62 -1.25 14.16
N ASP A 418 27.12 -0.11 14.63
CA ASP A 418 26.83 1.22 14.12
C ASP A 418 27.25 1.36 12.65
N LEU A 419 28.49 1.00 12.32
CA LEU A 419 28.98 1.07 10.93
C LEU A 419 28.36 0.02 10.02
N LEU A 420 27.98 -1.14 10.57
CA LEU A 420 27.26 -2.19 9.85
C LEU A 420 25.92 -1.67 9.31
N VAL A 421 25.06 -1.11 10.18
CA VAL A 421 23.74 -0.63 9.76
C VAL A 421 23.82 0.63 8.90
N LEU A 422 24.81 1.50 9.12
CA LEU A 422 25.06 2.64 8.25
C LEU A 422 25.54 2.18 6.87
N GLY A 423 26.50 1.25 6.80
CA GLY A 423 26.95 0.64 5.55
C GLY A 423 25.79 0.04 4.78
N ALA A 424 24.94 -0.74 5.44
CA ALA A 424 23.77 -1.34 4.83
C ALA A 424 22.76 -0.29 4.32
N LEU A 425 22.48 0.78 5.07
CA LEU A 425 21.58 1.85 4.63
C LEU A 425 22.12 2.63 3.42
N PHE A 426 23.44 2.81 3.32
CA PHE A 426 24.07 3.67 2.32
C PHE A 426 24.67 2.92 1.12
N HIS A 427 24.81 1.59 1.16
CA HIS A 427 25.53 0.79 0.15
C HIS A 427 25.10 1.08 -1.29
N ASP A 428 23.79 1.27 -1.49
CA ASP A 428 23.18 1.42 -2.82
C ASP A 428 22.57 2.81 -3.05
N LEU A 429 22.83 3.78 -2.16
CA LEU A 429 22.26 5.13 -2.26
C LEU A 429 22.63 5.82 -3.58
N GLY A 430 23.80 5.48 -4.14
CA GLY A 430 24.27 6.01 -5.42
C GLY A 430 23.38 5.67 -6.63
N LYS A 431 22.50 4.65 -6.56
CA LYS A 431 21.55 4.31 -7.65
C LYS A 431 20.57 5.44 -7.99
N GLY A 432 20.38 6.39 -7.07
CA GLY A 432 19.58 7.60 -7.28
C GLY A 432 20.30 8.68 -8.11
N TYR A 433 21.59 8.52 -8.40
CA TYR A 433 22.45 9.56 -8.96
C TYR A 433 23.08 9.14 -10.30
N PRO A 434 23.51 10.10 -11.13
CA PRO A 434 24.16 9.79 -12.41
C PRO A 434 25.52 9.09 -12.23
N GLY A 435 25.86 8.20 -13.16
CA GLY A 435 27.15 7.52 -13.20
C GLY A 435 27.11 6.09 -12.65
N ASP A 436 28.27 5.55 -12.34
CA ASP A 436 28.38 4.28 -11.64
C ASP A 436 27.89 4.44 -10.19
N HIS A 437 26.92 3.63 -9.80
CA HIS A 437 26.26 3.73 -8.49
C HIS A 437 27.21 3.54 -7.31
N THR A 438 28.24 2.71 -7.44
CA THR A 438 29.24 2.51 -6.38
C THR A 438 30.09 3.76 -6.22
N VAL A 439 30.63 4.29 -7.33
CA VAL A 439 31.41 5.54 -7.32
C VAL A 439 30.59 6.70 -6.77
N ALA A 440 29.36 6.88 -7.27
CA ALA A 440 28.46 7.93 -6.80
C ALA A 440 28.12 7.76 -5.30
N GLY A 441 27.91 6.52 -4.83
CA GLY A 441 27.67 6.20 -3.43
C GLY A 441 28.83 6.62 -2.53
N ILE A 442 30.07 6.30 -2.92
CA ILE A 442 31.28 6.70 -2.19
C ILE A 442 31.39 8.23 -2.13
N GLU A 443 31.25 8.91 -3.27
CA GLU A 443 31.33 10.37 -3.35
C GLU A 443 30.28 11.07 -2.48
N LEU A 444 29.06 10.53 -2.43
CA LEU A 444 28.00 10.99 -1.53
C LEU A 444 28.40 10.76 -0.08
N PHE A 445 28.85 9.56 0.28
CA PHE A 445 29.12 9.21 1.66
C PHE A 445 30.29 10.00 2.27
N VAL A 446 31.32 10.32 1.47
CA VAL A 446 32.43 11.19 1.90
C VAL A 446 31.95 12.60 2.31
N ARG A 447 30.78 13.05 1.82
CA ARG A 447 30.13 14.29 2.28
C ARG A 447 29.15 14.04 3.44
N ILE A 448 28.38 12.96 3.37
CA ILE A 448 27.36 12.62 4.37
C ILE A 448 28.00 12.30 5.72
N GLY A 449 29.06 11.48 5.75
CA GLY A 449 29.67 10.99 6.97
C GLY A 449 30.18 12.10 7.90
N PRO A 450 31.01 13.05 7.42
CA PRO A 450 31.44 14.19 8.23
C PRO A 450 30.27 15.09 8.66
N ARG A 451 29.25 15.26 7.79
CA ARG A 451 28.03 16.00 8.14
C ARG A 451 27.28 15.34 9.29
N MET A 452 27.24 14.00 9.33
CA MET A 452 26.69 13.22 10.43
C MET A 452 27.58 13.23 11.69
N GLY A 453 28.77 13.80 11.63
CA GLY A 453 29.72 13.81 12.75
C GLY A 453 30.60 12.56 12.86
N LEU A 454 30.67 11.74 11.80
CA LEU A 454 31.61 10.62 11.75
C LEU A 454 33.05 11.14 11.60
N ASN A 455 33.98 10.47 12.26
CA ASN A 455 35.41 10.74 12.10
C ASN A 455 35.93 10.19 10.76
N ALA A 456 37.12 10.64 10.34
CA ALA A 456 37.68 10.27 9.04
C ALA A 456 37.90 8.74 8.86
N HIS A 457 38.22 8.02 9.94
CA HIS A 457 38.45 6.59 9.90
C HIS A 457 37.14 5.83 9.66
N ASP A 458 36.07 6.20 10.36
CA ASP A 458 34.74 5.59 10.19
C ASP A 458 34.15 5.91 8.81
N VAL A 459 34.41 7.11 8.29
CA VAL A 459 34.05 7.47 6.91
C VAL A 459 34.74 6.54 5.90
N GLN A 460 36.03 6.28 6.08
CA GLN A 460 36.79 5.38 5.20
C GLN A 460 36.26 3.94 5.25
N ILE A 461 35.95 3.41 6.44
CA ILE A 461 35.37 2.07 6.58
C ILE A 461 34.08 1.98 5.79
N VAL A 462 33.10 2.86 6.05
CA VAL A 462 31.81 2.79 5.36
C VAL A 462 31.95 3.04 3.85
N SER A 463 32.86 3.91 3.43
CA SER A 463 33.19 4.06 2.00
C SER A 463 33.69 2.76 1.38
N LYS A 464 34.54 1.98 2.07
CA LYS A 464 34.94 0.63 1.61
C LYS A 464 33.78 -0.35 1.60
N LEU A 465 32.85 -0.28 2.57
CA LEU A 465 31.64 -1.12 2.56
C LEU A 465 30.79 -0.83 1.32
N ILE A 466 30.61 0.45 0.97
CA ILE A 466 29.93 0.86 -0.26
C ILE A 466 30.70 0.37 -1.49
N GLU A 467 32.03 0.53 -1.51
CA GLU A 467 32.88 0.10 -2.63
C GLU A 467 32.76 -1.41 -2.92
N HIS A 468 32.73 -2.22 -1.85
CA HIS A 468 32.83 -3.67 -1.94
C HIS A 468 31.53 -4.41 -1.62
N HIS A 469 30.38 -3.74 -1.62
CA HIS A 469 29.09 -4.35 -1.22
C HIS A 469 28.66 -5.57 -2.07
N LEU A 470 29.21 -5.74 -3.28
CA LEU A 470 28.99 -6.93 -4.12
C LEU A 470 30.15 -7.94 -4.10
N LEU A 471 31.28 -7.61 -3.47
CA LEU A 471 32.51 -8.42 -3.54
C LEU A 471 32.28 -9.84 -3.01
N LEU A 472 31.80 -9.98 -1.78
CA LEU A 472 31.57 -11.29 -1.16
C LEU A 472 30.42 -12.07 -1.83
N PRO A 473 29.25 -11.46 -2.11
CA PRO A 473 28.18 -12.16 -2.83
C PRO A 473 28.59 -12.66 -4.22
N ASP A 474 29.33 -11.85 -4.99
CA ASP A 474 29.78 -12.25 -6.32
C ASP A 474 30.83 -13.38 -6.25
N ASP A 475 31.80 -13.27 -5.36
CA ASP A 475 32.84 -14.30 -5.21
C ASP A 475 32.25 -15.62 -4.66
N ALA A 476 31.35 -15.55 -3.68
CA ALA A 476 30.68 -16.72 -3.10
C ALA A 476 29.79 -17.48 -4.10
N THR A 477 29.25 -16.79 -5.11
CA THR A 477 28.31 -17.40 -6.08
C THR A 477 28.95 -17.75 -7.41
N ARG A 478 30.09 -17.12 -7.76
CA ARG A 478 30.71 -17.25 -9.09
C ARG A 478 32.13 -17.82 -9.08
N ARG A 479 32.78 -17.94 -7.92
CA ARG A 479 34.17 -18.44 -7.80
C ARG A 479 34.29 -19.66 -6.90
N ASP A 480 35.43 -20.33 -6.99
CA ASP A 480 35.79 -21.46 -6.13
C ASP A 480 36.38 -20.95 -4.82
N LEU A 481 35.68 -21.23 -3.71
CA LEU A 481 36.09 -20.81 -2.37
C LEU A 481 37.24 -21.64 -1.78
N SER A 482 37.62 -22.74 -2.44
CA SER A 482 38.80 -23.53 -2.08
C SER A 482 40.08 -23.06 -2.77
N ASP A 483 39.97 -22.12 -3.71
CA ASP A 483 41.13 -21.54 -4.40
C ASP A 483 41.75 -20.40 -3.58
N ASP A 484 43.00 -20.61 -3.16
CA ASP A 484 43.81 -19.61 -2.44
C ASP A 484 43.88 -18.27 -3.19
N ALA A 485 43.86 -18.26 -4.52
CA ALA A 485 43.88 -17.02 -5.28
C ALA A 485 42.61 -16.17 -5.08
N THR A 486 41.45 -16.82 -4.93
CA THR A 486 40.19 -16.13 -4.62
C THR A 486 40.25 -15.51 -3.23
N ILE A 487 40.73 -16.26 -2.23
CA ILE A 487 40.88 -15.78 -0.85
C ILE A 487 41.87 -14.60 -0.79
N LEU A 488 43.03 -14.73 -1.45
CA LEU A 488 44.03 -13.67 -1.50
C LEU A 488 43.51 -12.41 -2.20
N ASN A 489 42.71 -12.55 -3.26
CA ASN A 489 42.12 -11.42 -3.97
C ASN A 489 41.16 -10.63 -3.05
N VAL A 490 40.26 -11.32 -2.34
CA VAL A 490 39.35 -10.67 -1.37
C VAL A 490 40.17 -9.98 -0.27
N ALA A 491 41.14 -10.67 0.32
CA ALA A 491 41.97 -10.11 1.39
C ALA A 491 42.75 -8.85 0.93
N GLN A 492 43.26 -8.84 -0.32
CA GLN A 492 43.97 -7.70 -0.88
C GLN A 492 43.07 -6.50 -1.15
N GLN A 493 41.82 -6.74 -1.58
CA GLN A 493 40.87 -5.65 -1.83
C GLN A 493 40.38 -5.02 -0.52
N VAL A 494 39.99 -5.83 0.47
CA VAL A 494 39.45 -5.33 1.74
C VAL A 494 40.56 -4.71 2.62
N GLY A 495 41.69 -5.39 2.73
CA GLY A 495 42.93 -4.88 3.35
C GLY A 495 42.97 -4.84 4.88
N ASP A 496 41.84 -4.96 5.58
CA ASP A 496 41.79 -4.99 7.04
C ASP A 496 40.64 -5.84 7.60
N LEU A 497 40.87 -6.40 8.79
CA LEU A 497 39.93 -7.31 9.45
C LEU A 497 38.62 -6.63 9.90
N PRO A 498 38.63 -5.40 10.46
CA PRO A 498 37.39 -4.73 10.85
C PRO A 498 36.44 -4.47 9.67
N THR A 499 36.96 -4.09 8.50
CA THR A 499 36.12 -3.91 7.30
C THR A 499 35.61 -5.26 6.78
N LEU A 500 36.44 -6.31 6.79
CA LEU A 500 36.03 -7.65 6.36
C LEU A 500 34.93 -8.25 7.26
N GLU A 501 34.94 -7.94 8.56
CA GLU A 501 33.90 -8.38 9.49
C GLU A 501 32.53 -7.76 9.18
N LEU A 502 32.50 -6.58 8.55
CA LEU A 502 31.28 -5.82 8.24
C LEU A 502 30.73 -6.08 6.82
N LEU A 503 31.57 -6.54 5.89
CA LEU A 503 31.19 -6.96 4.53
C LEU A 503 30.53 -8.33 4.55
#